data_AF-A0A178V5D6-F1
#
_entry.id   AF-A0A178V5D6-F1
#
_cell.length_a   1.000
_cell.length_b   1.000
_cell.length_c   1.000
_cell.angle_alpha   90.00
_cell.angle_beta   90.00
_cell.angle_gamma   90.00
#
_symmetry.space_group_name_H-M   'P 1'
#
loop_
_entity.id
_entity.type
_entity.pdbx_description
1 polymer ?
#
loop_
_entity_poly.entity_id
_entity_poly.type
_entity_poly.pdbx_seq_one_letter_code
_entity_poly.pdbx_strand_id
1 'polypeptide(L)'
;MFLKVQLPWNVMIPAENMDAKGLMLKRAILVELLEAFASKKATKELGYYVAVTTLDKIGEGKIREHTGEVLFPVMFSGMTFKIFKGEIIHGVVHKVLKHGVFMRCGPIENVYLSYTKMPDYKYIPGENPIFMNEKTSRIQVETTVRVVVIGIKWMEVEREFQALASLEGDYLGPLSEE
;
A
#
# COMPACT_ATOMS: atom_id res chain seq x y z
N MET A 1 -9.49 1.44 5.30
CA MET A 1 -8.24 1.13 4.58
C MET A 1 -7.49 -0.15 5.03
N PHE A 2 -7.20 -0.39 6.32
CA PHE A 2 -6.46 -1.61 6.72
C PHE A 2 -7.38 -2.83 6.89
N LEU A 3 -6.93 -3.99 6.41
CA LEU A 3 -7.68 -5.25 6.45
C LEU A 3 -6.84 -6.33 7.11
N LYS A 4 -7.43 -7.08 8.04
CA LYS A 4 -6.82 -8.29 8.58
C LYS A 4 -7.07 -9.45 7.60
N VAL A 5 -6.01 -10.18 7.27
CA VAL A 5 -6.08 -11.35 6.39
C VAL A 5 -5.42 -12.55 7.05
N GLN A 6 -5.86 -13.74 6.68
CA GLN A 6 -5.19 -15.00 7.03
C GLN A 6 -4.87 -15.73 5.74
N LEU A 7 -3.60 -16.08 5.53
CA LEU A 7 -3.11 -16.56 4.24
C LEU A 7 -2.33 -17.87 4.38
N PRO A 8 -2.55 -18.82 3.46
CA PRO A 8 -1.66 -19.96 3.29
C PRO A 8 -0.41 -19.55 2.51
N TRP A 9 0.75 -20.11 2.87
CA TRP A 9 2.00 -19.93 2.12
C TRP A 9 2.89 -21.16 2.26
N ASN A 10 3.69 -21.46 1.25
CA ASN A 10 4.71 -22.51 1.33
C ASN A 10 6.08 -21.88 1.54
N VAL A 11 6.72 -22.25 2.63
CA VAL A 11 8.06 -21.78 3.00
C VAL A 11 9.08 -22.87 2.69
N MET A 12 10.13 -22.54 1.95
CA MET A 12 11.18 -23.48 1.58
C MET A 12 12.38 -23.30 2.49
N ILE A 13 12.79 -24.36 3.20
CA ILE A 13 13.96 -24.31 4.08
C ILE A 13 15.07 -25.20 3.49
N PRO A 14 16.24 -24.64 3.16
CA PRO A 14 17.41 -25.41 2.79
C PRO A 14 17.82 -26.37 3.90
N ALA A 15 18.30 -27.56 3.56
CA ALA A 15 18.73 -28.56 4.53
C ALA A 15 19.83 -28.04 5.49
N GLU A 16 20.69 -27.14 5.01
CA GLU A 16 21.74 -26.47 5.79
C GLU A 16 21.17 -25.62 6.94
N ASN A 17 19.96 -25.09 6.76
CA ASN A 17 19.24 -24.27 7.75
C ASN A 17 18.30 -25.11 8.63
N MET A 18 18.22 -26.42 8.39
CA MET A 18 17.49 -27.36 9.25
C MET A 18 18.38 -27.83 10.40
N ASP A 19 18.50 -27.03 11.44
CA ASP A 19 19.15 -27.47 12.68
C ASP A 19 18.19 -28.31 13.54
N ALA A 20 18.69 -29.39 14.16
CA ALA A 20 17.93 -30.47 14.78
C ALA A 20 17.15 -30.07 16.06
N LYS A 21 17.23 -28.80 16.49
CA LYS A 21 16.53 -28.27 17.66
C LYS A 21 15.33 -27.43 17.21
N GLY A 22 14.11 -27.86 17.55
CA GLY A 22 12.86 -27.30 17.02
C GLY A 22 12.62 -25.78 17.16
N LEU A 23 13.31 -25.10 18.10
CA LEU A 23 13.22 -23.64 18.23
C LEU A 23 13.92 -22.91 17.05
N MET A 24 15.00 -23.48 16.52
CA MET A 24 15.73 -22.92 15.37
C MET A 24 14.94 -23.08 14.07
N LEU A 25 14.23 -24.21 13.90
CA LEU A 25 13.39 -24.45 12.73
C LEU A 25 12.23 -23.45 12.63
N LYS A 26 11.52 -23.19 13.74
CA LYS A 26 10.43 -22.19 13.76
C LYS A 26 10.95 -20.79 13.40
N ARG A 27 12.16 -20.44 13.87
CA ARG A 27 12.82 -19.18 13.53
C ARG A 27 13.18 -19.11 12.04
N ALA A 28 13.76 -20.17 11.49
CA ALA A 28 14.09 -20.24 10.05
C ALA A 28 12.83 -20.08 9.18
N ILE A 29 11.74 -20.77 9.53
CA ILE A 29 10.44 -20.64 8.85
C ILE A 29 9.91 -19.21 8.92
N LEU A 30 10.03 -18.56 10.08
CA LEU A 30 9.56 -17.19 10.24
C LEU A 30 10.41 -16.20 9.42
N VAL A 31 11.73 -16.35 9.40
CA VAL A 31 12.63 -15.49 8.62
C VAL A 31 12.30 -15.62 7.12
N GLU A 32 12.23 -16.84 6.61
CA GLU A 32 11.92 -17.09 5.20
C GLU A 32 10.52 -16.61 4.83
N LEU A 33 9.53 -16.78 5.72
CA LEU A 33 8.19 -16.21 5.53
C LEU A 33 8.23 -14.69 5.43
N LEU A 34 8.97 -14.02 6.32
CA LEU A 34 9.07 -12.56 6.33
C LEU A 34 9.78 -12.04 5.07
N GLU A 35 10.84 -12.71 4.62
CA GLU A 35 11.55 -12.37 3.38
C GLU A 35 10.64 -12.57 2.16
N ALA A 36 9.98 -13.72 2.05
CA ALA A 36 9.03 -13.99 0.99
C ALA A 36 7.88 -12.99 0.99
N PHE A 37 7.35 -12.62 2.16
CA PHE A 37 6.29 -11.63 2.31
C PHE A 37 6.76 -10.23 1.91
N ALA A 38 7.93 -9.79 2.39
CA ALA A 38 8.50 -8.48 2.07
C ALA A 38 8.80 -8.31 0.57
N SER A 39 9.09 -9.41 -0.14
CA SER A 39 9.27 -9.39 -1.60
C SER A 39 7.96 -9.15 -2.38
N LYS A 40 6.80 -9.34 -1.75
CA LYS A 40 5.49 -9.13 -2.37
C LYS A 40 4.97 -7.73 -2.04
N LYS A 41 4.62 -7.01 -3.10
CA LYS A 41 4.11 -5.64 -2.99
C LYS A 41 2.61 -5.59 -2.71
N ALA A 42 1.80 -6.09 -3.64
CA ALA A 42 0.35 -6.04 -3.55
C ALA A 42 -0.32 -7.09 -4.44
N THR A 43 -1.61 -7.32 -4.20
CA THR A 43 -2.51 -8.04 -5.12
C THR A 43 -3.77 -7.23 -5.37
N LYS A 44 -4.47 -7.51 -6.47
CA LYS A 44 -5.74 -6.84 -6.80
C LYS A 44 -6.82 -7.13 -5.75
N GLU A 45 -6.81 -8.33 -5.19
CA GLU A 45 -7.80 -8.82 -4.24
C GLU A 45 -7.53 -8.27 -2.85
N LEU A 46 -6.31 -8.41 -2.33
CA LEU A 46 -5.99 -8.11 -0.93
C LEU A 46 -5.46 -6.69 -0.70
N GLY A 47 -5.00 -6.01 -1.75
CA GLY A 47 -4.30 -4.72 -1.60
C GLY A 47 -2.81 -4.91 -1.36
N TYR A 48 -2.19 -3.88 -0.80
CA TYR A 48 -0.76 -3.87 -0.45
C TYR A 48 -0.51 -4.71 0.80
N TYR A 49 0.51 -5.55 0.76
CA TYR A 49 0.97 -6.28 1.94
C TYR A 49 1.70 -5.31 2.87
N VAL A 50 1.29 -5.25 4.13
CA VAL A 50 1.84 -4.29 5.10
C VAL A 50 2.69 -5.00 6.15
N ALA A 51 2.13 -6.00 6.82
CA ALA A 51 2.82 -6.69 7.89
C ALA A 51 2.31 -8.11 8.10
N VAL A 52 3.21 -9.01 8.49
CA VAL A 52 2.86 -10.28 9.15
C VAL A 52 2.64 -9.99 10.63
N THR A 53 1.53 -10.48 11.18
CA THR A 53 1.17 -10.26 12.59
C THR A 53 1.41 -11.49 13.44
N THR A 54 1.00 -12.67 12.97
CA THR A 54 1.15 -13.94 13.70
C THR A 54 1.40 -15.09 12.74
N LEU A 55 2.26 -16.01 13.14
CA LEU A 55 2.41 -17.32 12.49
C LEU A 55 1.48 -18.31 13.21
N ASP A 56 0.35 -18.61 12.58
CA ASP A 56 -0.77 -19.30 13.22
C ASP A 56 -0.58 -20.82 13.24
N LYS A 57 -0.11 -21.39 12.13
CA LYS A 57 0.12 -22.83 11.98
C LYS A 57 1.32 -23.11 11.08
N ILE A 58 2.11 -24.10 11.46
CA ILE A 58 3.14 -24.72 10.64
C ILE A 58 2.71 -26.17 10.42
N GLY A 59 2.51 -26.57 9.16
CA GLY A 59 2.23 -27.95 8.80
C GLY A 59 3.50 -28.78 8.71
N GLU A 60 3.32 -30.08 8.48
CA GLU A 60 4.46 -31.01 8.36
C GLU A 60 5.32 -30.69 7.13
N GLY A 61 6.63 -30.72 7.35
CA GLY A 61 7.62 -30.48 6.30
C GLY A 61 7.66 -31.63 5.29
N LYS A 62 7.68 -31.30 4.00
CA LYS A 62 7.83 -32.28 2.91
C LYS A 62 9.12 -32.02 2.17
N ILE A 63 9.98 -33.03 2.08
CA ILE A 63 11.22 -32.95 1.31
C ILE A 63 10.85 -32.86 -0.17
N ARG A 64 11.42 -31.88 -0.86
CA ARG A 64 11.27 -31.72 -2.30
C ARG A 64 12.27 -32.61 -3.02
N GLU A 65 11.76 -33.43 -3.93
CA GLU A 65 12.60 -34.28 -4.77
C GLU A 65 13.60 -33.43 -5.58
N HIS A 66 14.81 -33.94 -5.74
CA HIS A 66 15.94 -33.32 -6.46
C HIS A 66 16.64 -32.11 -5.81
N THR A 67 15.97 -31.30 -4.97
CA THR A 67 16.63 -30.17 -4.29
C THR A 67 17.02 -30.46 -2.85
N GLY A 68 16.37 -31.43 -2.19
CA GLY A 68 16.64 -31.76 -0.78
C GLY A 68 16.14 -30.70 0.22
N GLU A 69 15.55 -29.62 -0.27
CA GLU A 69 14.89 -28.59 0.55
C GLU A 69 13.61 -29.15 1.16
N VAL A 70 13.19 -28.58 2.30
CA VAL A 70 11.95 -28.95 2.95
C VAL A 70 10.92 -27.84 2.82
N LEU A 71 9.78 -28.18 2.24
CA LEU A 71 8.62 -27.33 2.10
C LEU A 71 7.76 -27.43 3.36
N PHE A 72 7.55 -26.32 4.04
CA PHE A 72 6.62 -26.19 5.15
C PHE A 72 5.39 -25.38 4.72
N PRO A 73 4.19 -25.98 4.68
CA PRO A 73 2.96 -25.21 4.48
C PRO A 73 2.63 -24.47 5.77
N VAL A 74 2.53 -23.15 5.70
CA VAL A 74 2.22 -22.27 6.84
C VAL A 74 0.90 -21.55 6.65
N MET A 75 0.22 -21.29 7.75
CA MET A 75 -0.87 -20.32 7.83
C MET A 75 -0.41 -19.18 8.73
N PHE A 76 -0.56 -17.95 8.27
CA PHE A 76 -0.23 -16.76 9.04
C PHE A 76 -1.31 -15.70 8.89
N SER A 77 -1.45 -14.86 9.90
CA SER A 77 -2.29 -13.67 9.84
C SER A 77 -1.43 -12.45 9.57
N GLY A 78 -1.94 -11.53 8.75
CA GLY A 78 -1.28 -10.30 8.40
C GLY A 78 -2.25 -9.13 8.24
N MET A 79 -1.68 -7.98 7.96
CA MET A 79 -2.40 -6.77 7.60
C MET A 79 -2.11 -6.41 6.15
N THR A 80 -3.16 -6.02 5.43
CA THR A 80 -3.06 -5.39 4.12
C THR A 80 -3.67 -4.00 4.13
N PHE A 81 -3.30 -3.18 3.14
CA PHE A 81 -3.85 -1.85 2.93
C PHE A 81 -4.54 -1.79 1.56
N LYS A 82 -5.81 -1.40 1.55
CA LYS A 82 -6.59 -1.22 0.32
C LYS A 82 -7.57 -0.06 0.48
N ILE A 83 -7.62 0.80 -0.52
CA ILE A 83 -8.61 1.88 -0.61
C ILE A 83 -9.80 1.43 -1.47
N PHE A 84 -10.95 2.05 -1.24
CA PHE A 84 -12.18 1.77 -1.99
C PHE A 84 -12.78 3.04 -2.60
N LYS A 85 -13.54 2.87 -3.69
CA LYS A 85 -14.31 3.97 -4.27
C LYS A 85 -15.34 4.45 -3.23
N GLY A 86 -15.43 5.77 -3.07
CA GLY A 86 -16.26 6.45 -2.07
C GLY A 86 -15.57 6.67 -0.73
N GLU A 87 -14.37 6.11 -0.49
CA GLU A 87 -13.63 6.33 0.75
C GLU A 87 -13.04 7.75 0.77
N ILE A 88 -13.10 8.40 1.92
CA ILE A 88 -12.40 9.66 2.18
C ILE A 88 -11.00 9.32 2.67
N ILE A 89 -9.98 9.81 1.97
CA ILE A 89 -8.58 9.57 2.29
C ILE A 89 -7.83 10.88 2.50
N HIS A 90 -6.71 10.82 3.23
CA HIS A 90 -5.75 11.92 3.33
C HIS A 90 -4.54 11.57 2.47
N GLY A 91 -4.25 12.41 1.50
CA GLY A 91 -3.12 12.26 0.60
C GLY A 91 -2.11 13.38 0.76
N VAL A 92 -0.82 13.06 0.80
CA VAL A 92 0.26 14.04 0.82
C VAL A 92 0.70 14.33 -0.60
N VAL A 93 0.61 15.58 -1.04
CA VAL A 93 0.99 16.00 -2.39
C VAL A 93 2.50 15.87 -2.57
N HIS A 94 2.93 15.12 -3.59
CA HIS A 94 4.36 15.00 -3.93
C HIS A 94 4.70 15.62 -5.29
N LYS A 95 3.68 15.91 -6.13
CA LYS A 95 3.88 16.51 -7.45
C LYS A 95 2.70 17.37 -7.85
N VAL A 96 2.98 18.60 -8.28
CA VAL A 96 1.99 19.55 -8.81
C VAL A 96 2.25 19.79 -10.29
N LEU A 97 1.21 19.69 -11.10
CA LEU A 97 1.23 19.95 -12.54
C LEU A 97 0.07 20.88 -12.92
N LYS A 98 0.15 21.53 -14.09
CA LYS A 98 -0.92 22.41 -14.59
C LYS A 98 -2.30 21.74 -14.63
N HIS A 99 -2.35 20.43 -14.91
CA HIS A 99 -3.60 19.68 -15.07
C HIS A 99 -4.07 19.00 -13.78
N GLY A 100 -3.32 19.05 -12.68
CA GLY A 100 -3.72 18.42 -11.41
C GLY A 100 -2.53 18.14 -10.49
N VAL A 101 -2.79 17.41 -9.41
CA VAL A 101 -1.78 17.03 -8.43
C VAL A 101 -1.73 15.51 -8.23
N PHE A 102 -0.54 15.00 -7.93
CA PHE A 102 -0.34 13.63 -7.48
C PHE A 102 -0.03 13.62 -5.99
N MET A 103 -0.66 12.69 -5.29
CA MET A 103 -0.59 12.51 -3.85
C MET A 103 -0.27 11.06 -3.50
N ARG A 104 0.38 10.88 -2.35
CA ARG A 104 0.61 9.57 -1.73
C ARG A 104 -0.40 9.36 -0.60
N CYS A 105 -0.95 8.15 -0.50
CA CYS A 105 -1.80 7.75 0.62
C CYS A 105 -1.39 6.35 1.08
N GLY A 106 -0.74 6.27 2.24
CA GLY A 106 -0.11 5.03 2.68
C GLY A 106 0.87 4.50 1.61
N PRO A 107 0.78 3.21 1.21
CA PRO A 107 1.63 2.63 0.17
C PRO A 107 1.21 2.98 -1.28
N ILE A 108 0.14 3.77 -1.47
CA ILE A 108 -0.31 4.19 -2.79
C ILE A 108 0.39 5.48 -3.18
N GLU A 109 1.24 5.41 -4.19
CA GLU A 109 2.02 6.55 -4.72
C GLU A 109 1.23 7.42 -5.72
N ASN A 110 0.20 6.84 -6.33
CA ASN A 110 -0.45 7.37 -7.52
C ASN A 110 -1.93 7.71 -7.28
N VAL A 111 -2.20 8.60 -6.32
CA VAL A 111 -3.52 9.23 -6.17
C VAL A 111 -3.53 10.53 -6.97
N TYR A 112 -4.32 10.59 -8.04
CA TYR A 112 -4.39 11.74 -8.93
C TYR A 112 -5.67 12.55 -8.70
N LEU A 113 -5.50 13.85 -8.46
CA LEU A 113 -6.58 14.82 -8.36
C LEU A 113 -6.48 15.77 -9.55
N SER A 114 -7.45 15.68 -10.46
CA SER A 114 -7.49 16.53 -11.66
C SER A 114 -7.95 17.94 -11.31
N TYR A 115 -7.45 18.95 -12.05
CA TYR A 115 -7.90 20.34 -11.90
C TYR A 115 -9.41 20.49 -12.06
N THR A 116 -10.04 19.67 -12.91
CA THR A 116 -11.51 19.68 -13.12
C THR A 116 -12.29 19.26 -11.88
N LYS A 117 -11.62 18.58 -10.95
CA LYS A 117 -12.16 18.13 -9.66
C LYS A 117 -11.71 19.01 -8.50
N MET A 118 -11.22 20.21 -8.79
CA MET A 118 -10.85 21.26 -7.84
C MET A 118 -11.51 22.60 -8.23
N PRO A 119 -12.84 22.72 -8.23
CA PRO A 119 -13.55 23.87 -8.83
C PRO A 119 -13.12 25.24 -8.28
N ASP A 120 -12.77 25.31 -6.99
CA ASP A 120 -12.41 26.57 -6.33
C ASP A 120 -10.92 26.93 -6.46
N TYR A 121 -10.09 26.06 -7.05
CA TYR A 121 -8.64 26.23 -7.08
C TYR A 121 -8.14 26.61 -8.47
N LYS A 122 -7.26 27.61 -8.52
CA LYS A 122 -6.58 28.04 -9.76
C LYS A 122 -5.11 27.67 -9.70
N TYR A 123 -4.59 27.18 -10.82
CA TYR A 123 -3.17 26.88 -10.98
C TYR A 123 -2.36 28.18 -11.06
N ILE A 124 -1.31 28.28 -10.25
CA ILE A 124 -0.35 29.38 -10.26
C ILE A 124 1.01 28.80 -10.69
N PRO A 125 1.53 29.21 -11.86
CA PRO A 125 2.85 28.78 -12.33
C PRO A 125 3.96 29.44 -11.49
N GLY A 126 5.11 28.77 -11.41
CA GLY A 126 6.29 29.27 -10.73
C GLY A 126 7.34 28.17 -10.61
N GLU A 127 8.45 28.48 -9.94
CA GLU A 127 9.46 27.47 -9.55
C GLU A 127 8.83 26.38 -8.68
N ASN A 128 7.96 26.79 -7.75
CA ASN A 128 7.12 25.92 -6.94
C ASN A 128 5.65 26.14 -7.34
N PRO A 129 5.12 25.38 -8.33
CA PRO A 129 3.75 25.57 -8.77
C PRO A 129 2.76 25.14 -7.68
N ILE A 130 1.66 25.88 -7.56
CA ILE A 130 0.62 25.64 -6.55
C ILE A 130 -0.78 25.74 -7.16
N PHE A 131 -1.75 25.16 -6.46
CA PHE A 131 -3.16 25.46 -6.65
C PHE A 131 -3.63 26.33 -5.48
N MET A 132 -4.27 27.46 -5.76
CA MET A 132 -4.74 28.39 -4.72
C MET A 132 -6.19 28.80 -4.96
N ASN A 133 -6.98 28.90 -3.90
CA ASN A 133 -8.35 29.41 -3.95
C ASN A 133 -8.44 30.88 -3.48
N GLU A 134 -9.63 31.47 -3.60
CA GLU A 134 -9.87 32.87 -3.21
C GLU A 134 -9.73 33.10 -1.70
N LYS A 135 -9.90 32.06 -0.89
CA LYS A 135 -9.69 32.08 0.57
C LYS A 135 -8.23 31.92 0.97
N THR A 136 -7.29 32.04 0.02
CA THR A 136 -5.84 31.88 0.21
C THR A 136 -5.38 30.49 0.66
N SER A 137 -6.26 29.49 0.60
CA SER A 137 -5.92 28.09 0.81
C SER A 137 -5.07 27.57 -0.34
N ARG A 138 -4.03 26.80 -0.02
CA ARG A 138 -3.01 26.36 -0.99
C ARG A 138 -2.91 24.83 -1.01
N ILE A 139 -2.70 24.29 -2.20
CA ILE A 139 -2.31 22.91 -2.44
C ILE A 139 -0.96 22.96 -3.16
N GLN A 140 0.08 22.55 -2.46
CA GLN A 140 1.46 22.51 -2.93
C GLN A 140 2.12 21.21 -2.50
N VAL A 141 3.37 20.96 -2.92
CA VAL A 141 4.14 19.81 -2.43
C VAL A 141 4.20 19.82 -0.89
N GLU A 142 4.13 18.64 -0.29
CA GLU A 142 3.98 18.36 1.16
C GLU A 142 2.63 18.73 1.77
N THR A 143 1.69 19.32 1.03
CA THR A 143 0.35 19.60 1.58
C THR A 143 -0.43 18.29 1.77
N THR A 144 -0.98 18.08 2.96
CA THR A 144 -1.95 17.00 3.20
C THR A 144 -3.34 17.46 2.75
N VAL A 145 -3.95 16.73 1.82
CA VAL A 145 -5.26 17.04 1.25
C VAL A 145 -6.24 15.91 1.56
N ARG A 146 -7.37 16.26 2.15
CA ARG A 146 -8.51 15.37 2.33
C ARG A 146 -9.34 15.32 1.05
N VAL A 147 -9.46 14.14 0.47
CA VAL A 147 -10.13 13.91 -0.82
C VAL A 147 -11.06 12.71 -0.74
N VAL A 148 -12.05 12.66 -1.62
CA VAL A 148 -12.86 11.44 -1.84
C VAL A 148 -12.34 10.67 -3.04
N VAL A 149 -12.21 9.34 -2.92
CA VAL A 149 -11.80 8.46 -4.01
C VAL A 149 -13.00 8.20 -4.94
N ILE A 150 -12.92 8.61 -6.20
CA ILE A 150 -13.99 8.44 -7.20
C ILE A 150 -13.74 7.29 -8.17
N GLY A 151 -12.50 6.81 -8.28
CA GLY A 151 -12.14 5.70 -9.15
C GLY A 151 -10.83 5.05 -8.71
N ILE A 152 -10.70 3.75 -8.96
CA ILE A 152 -9.51 2.96 -8.64
C ILE A 152 -9.19 2.07 -9.85
N LYS A 153 -7.92 1.97 -10.19
CA LYS A 153 -7.40 1.09 -11.23
C LYS A 153 -6.27 0.24 -10.67
N TRP A 154 -6.32 -1.06 -10.94
CA TRP A 154 -5.22 -1.98 -10.64
C TRP A 154 -4.26 -2.05 -11.83
N MET A 155 -2.98 -1.91 -11.54
CA MET A 155 -1.88 -1.99 -12.50
C MET A 155 -1.15 -3.32 -12.31
N GLU A 156 -1.40 -4.28 -13.20
CA GLU A 156 -0.94 -5.68 -13.07
C GLU A 156 0.59 -5.79 -13.09
N VAL A 157 1.26 -5.00 -13.93
CA VAL A 157 2.71 -5.06 -14.14
C VAL A 157 3.46 -4.51 -12.92
N GLU A 158 3.07 -3.32 -12.45
CA GLU A 158 3.70 -2.62 -11.33
C GLU A 158 3.25 -3.17 -9.97
N ARG A 159 2.21 -4.01 -9.96
CA ARG A 159 1.51 -4.49 -8.75
C ARG A 159 1.10 -3.32 -7.85
N GLU A 160 0.44 -2.33 -8.44
CA GLU A 160 0.03 -1.10 -7.75
C GLU A 160 -1.42 -0.70 -8.03
N PHE A 161 -1.98 0.10 -7.13
CA PHE A 161 -3.24 0.80 -7.36
C PHE A 161 -2.98 2.25 -7.77
N GLN A 162 -3.76 2.71 -8.74
CA GLN A 162 -3.91 4.12 -9.07
C GLN A 162 -5.31 4.57 -8.65
N ALA A 163 -5.43 5.78 -8.13
CA ALA A 163 -6.71 6.33 -7.70
C ALA A 163 -6.98 7.67 -8.37
N LEU A 164 -8.26 7.90 -8.67
CA LEU A 164 -8.79 9.20 -9.03
C LEU A 164 -9.49 9.78 -7.81
N ALA A 165 -9.15 11.01 -7.48
CA ALA A 165 -9.67 11.73 -6.33
C ALA A 165 -10.50 12.95 -6.76
N SER A 166 -11.34 13.45 -5.86
CA SER A 166 -12.13 14.67 -6.03
C SER A 166 -12.15 15.52 -4.77
N LEU A 167 -12.27 16.84 -4.94
CA LEU A 167 -12.63 17.81 -3.90
C LEU A 167 -14.10 18.23 -3.96
N GLU A 168 -14.88 17.66 -4.88
CA GLU A 168 -16.33 17.86 -4.93
C GLU A 168 -16.99 17.15 -3.73
N GLY A 169 -17.46 17.92 -2.76
CA GLY A 169 -18.13 17.43 -1.56
C GLY A 169 -17.86 18.30 -0.34
N ASP A 170 -18.56 18.04 0.75
CA ASP A 170 -18.42 18.80 1.98
C ASP A 170 -17.16 18.39 2.76
N TYR A 171 -16.50 19.37 3.39
CA TYR A 171 -15.33 19.18 4.26
C TYR A 171 -14.11 18.52 3.58
N LEU A 172 -13.96 18.67 2.26
CA LEU A 172 -12.78 18.26 1.49
C LEU A 172 -11.84 19.45 1.25
N GLY A 173 -10.57 19.16 1.02
CA GLY A 173 -9.54 20.19 0.79
C GLY A 173 -8.26 19.98 1.58
N PRO A 174 -7.30 20.91 1.48
CA PRO A 174 -6.06 20.87 2.27
C PRO A 174 -6.38 21.00 3.75
N LEU A 175 -5.68 20.21 4.56
CA LEU A 175 -5.71 20.28 6.01
C LEU A 175 -4.64 21.29 6.43
N SER A 176 -5.04 22.30 7.22
CA SER A 176 -4.07 23.19 7.86
C SER A 176 -3.30 22.41 8.92
N GLU A 177 -1.97 22.48 8.86
CA GLU A 177 -1.14 22.18 10.04
C GLU A 177 -1.37 23.33 11.03
N GLU A 178 -1.92 23.00 12.21
CA GLU A 178 -1.82 23.88 13.38
C GLU A 178 -0.38 23.91 13.90
#